data_AF-A0A940EFW5-F1
#
_entry.id   AF-A0A940EFW5-F1
#
_cell.length_a   1.000
_cell.length_b   1.000
_cell.length_c   1.000
_cell.angle_alpha   90.00
_cell.angle_beta   90.00
_cell.angle_gamma   90.00
#
_symmetry.space_group_name_H-M   'P 1'
#
loop_
_entity.id
_entity.type
_entity.pdbx_description
1 polymer ?
#
loop_
_entity_poly.entity_id
_entity_poly.type
_entity_poly.pdbx_seq_one_letter_code
_entity_poly.pdbx_strand_id
1 'polypeptide(L)'
;MKFIDLFAGLGGFHTGFINSGYECVFACELEPHLRELYLKNYGIKPHGDITKVDEKIIPEHDVMCAGFPCQPFSLAGKKKGAECPESGKLIDHVIRIAKHHKPRFIVLENVPNVLTIAQGSFWDYMQSSFEKIGYKLEYKVISPVDVGIPQNRKRVFIVGSKLADEEFTWPEYMQLDKQSLFDILDDKCESKTLEPKKVELLAHWQSLLSKINLGKFSSVSLVAPEFGATYPLDFSSLSLSKMREYKGAYGTSLSDCKTWTELLERLPSYCRKNKKVANWLEKSVMYSRSIYSSNSAIIDDWSKSINKENNSWQILEWRGKHYEHNIYNHIVQFRASGIRILKPEIAPSLISMTPTQIPIIPSQNRYISAHEAAKLQNLHELKNLPEGLVQSFKALGNAVNAKVVELIATNLKLWKTA
;
A
#
# COMPACT_ATOMS: atom_id res chain seq x y z
N MET A 1 -33.01 -4.22 -1.44
CA MET A 1 -32.46 -4.00 -0.08
C MET A 1 -31.76 -2.66 -0.11
N LYS A 2 -31.86 -1.90 0.97
CA LYS A 2 -31.26 -0.57 1.12
C LYS A 2 -29.96 -0.68 1.89
N PHE A 3 -28.97 0.13 1.53
CA PHE A 3 -27.71 0.22 2.28
C PHE A 3 -27.26 1.66 2.46
N ILE A 4 -26.36 1.84 3.43
CA ILE A 4 -25.66 3.11 3.66
C ILE A 4 -24.15 2.94 3.52
N ASP A 5 -23.47 3.96 3.02
CA ASP A 5 -22.03 3.95 2.71
C ASP A 5 -21.28 4.97 3.58
N LEU A 6 -20.74 4.52 4.71
CA LEU A 6 -19.95 5.36 5.61
C LEU A 6 -18.48 5.33 5.23
N PHE A 7 -17.80 6.48 5.33
CA PHE A 7 -16.41 6.65 4.86
C PHE A 7 -16.29 6.30 3.37
N ALA A 8 -17.21 6.87 2.58
CA ALA A 8 -17.55 6.37 1.26
C ALA A 8 -16.39 6.44 0.24
N GLY A 9 -15.48 7.41 0.38
CA GLY A 9 -14.37 7.62 -0.54
C GLY A 9 -14.84 7.79 -1.98
N LEU A 10 -14.34 6.94 -2.89
CA LEU A 10 -14.79 6.88 -4.29
C LEU A 10 -16.05 6.01 -4.50
N GLY A 11 -16.63 5.45 -3.45
CA GLY A 11 -17.81 4.57 -3.53
C GLY A 11 -17.47 3.13 -3.92
N GLY A 12 -16.39 2.59 -3.34
CA GLY A 12 -16.05 1.17 -3.49
C GLY A 12 -17.17 0.25 -2.98
N PHE A 13 -17.73 0.58 -1.82
CA PHE A 13 -18.93 -0.09 -1.31
C PHE A 13 -20.14 0.16 -2.21
N HIS A 14 -20.39 1.43 -2.55
CA HIS A 14 -21.49 1.82 -3.41
C HIS A 14 -21.57 1.00 -4.71
N THR A 15 -20.46 0.96 -5.45
CA THR A 15 -20.37 0.24 -6.73
C THR A 15 -20.65 -1.25 -6.55
N GLY A 16 -20.01 -1.91 -5.57
CA GLY A 16 -20.21 -3.34 -5.35
C GLY A 16 -21.65 -3.71 -4.96
N PHE A 17 -22.29 -2.90 -4.10
CA PHE A 17 -23.67 -3.12 -3.68
C PHE A 17 -24.69 -2.84 -4.79
N ILE A 18 -24.53 -1.76 -5.56
CA ILE A 18 -25.42 -1.47 -6.70
C ILE A 18 -25.31 -2.55 -7.77
N ASN A 19 -24.11 -3.06 -8.07
CA ASN A 19 -23.91 -4.17 -9.00
C ASN A 19 -24.69 -5.44 -8.56
N SER A 20 -24.96 -5.58 -7.26
CA SER A 20 -25.75 -6.68 -6.68
C SER A 20 -27.25 -6.37 -6.55
N GLY A 21 -27.69 -5.21 -7.04
CA GLY A 21 -29.09 -4.76 -7.05
C GLY A 21 -29.58 -4.17 -5.72
N TYR A 22 -28.68 -3.60 -4.91
CA TYR A 22 -29.04 -2.82 -3.73
C TYR A 22 -29.25 -1.34 -4.09
N GLU A 23 -29.96 -0.63 -3.22
CA GLU A 23 -30.21 0.81 -3.32
C GLU A 23 -29.42 1.55 -2.23
N CYS A 24 -28.59 2.52 -2.61
CA CYS A 24 -27.90 3.37 -1.64
C CYS A 24 -28.85 4.48 -1.17
N VAL A 25 -29.09 4.59 0.13
CA VAL A 25 -30.01 5.61 0.69
C VAL A 25 -29.30 6.68 1.51
N PHE A 26 -28.02 6.49 1.83
CA PHE A 26 -27.22 7.46 2.57
C PHE A 26 -25.72 7.22 2.34
N ALA A 27 -24.95 8.29 2.30
CA ALA A 27 -23.50 8.23 2.23
C ALA A 27 -22.85 9.28 3.14
N CYS A 28 -21.66 9.00 3.66
CA CYS A 28 -20.86 9.92 4.47
C CYS A 28 -19.40 9.91 4.05
N GLU A 29 -18.83 11.07 3.74
CA GLU A 29 -17.44 11.25 3.32
C GLU A 29 -16.92 12.60 3.84
N LEU A 30 -15.74 12.61 4.47
CA LEU A 30 -15.19 13.79 5.11
C LEU A 30 -14.64 14.79 4.08
N GLU A 31 -13.94 14.28 3.06
CA GLU A 31 -13.18 15.09 2.10
C GLU A 31 -14.11 15.78 1.09
N PRO A 32 -14.19 17.14 1.07
CA PRO A 32 -15.12 17.87 0.21
C PRO A 32 -15.07 17.50 -1.27
N HIS A 33 -13.86 17.33 -1.82
CA HIS A 33 -13.65 16.96 -3.22
C HIS A 33 -14.21 15.56 -3.55
N LEU A 34 -14.04 14.59 -2.65
CA LEU A 34 -14.60 13.25 -2.85
C LEU A 34 -16.13 13.26 -2.77
N ARG A 35 -16.73 14.11 -1.92
CA ARG A 35 -18.19 14.27 -1.86
C ARG A 35 -18.78 14.81 -3.16
N GLU A 36 -18.11 15.78 -3.79
CA GLU A 36 -18.52 16.32 -5.08
C GLU A 36 -18.43 15.27 -6.19
N LEU A 37 -17.34 14.50 -6.21
CA LEU A 37 -17.18 13.39 -7.15
C LEU A 37 -18.23 12.29 -6.93
N TYR A 38 -18.51 11.95 -5.67
CA TYR A 38 -19.53 10.98 -5.32
C TYR A 38 -20.92 11.43 -5.82
N LEU A 39 -21.26 12.71 -5.63
CA LEU A 39 -22.49 13.30 -6.19
C LEU A 39 -22.53 13.21 -7.72
N LYS A 40 -21.43 13.54 -8.40
CA LYS A 40 -21.35 13.46 -9.87
C LYS A 40 -21.50 12.04 -10.40
N ASN A 41 -20.96 11.05 -9.69
CA ASN A 41 -20.96 9.65 -10.13
C ASN A 41 -22.25 8.90 -9.75
N TYR A 42 -22.82 9.18 -8.58
CA TYR A 42 -23.90 8.39 -8.01
C TYR A 42 -25.20 9.18 -7.76
N GLY A 43 -25.20 10.50 -7.97
CA GLY A 43 -26.38 11.35 -7.75
C GLY A 43 -26.74 11.60 -6.28
N ILE A 44 -25.96 11.06 -5.33
CA ILE A 44 -26.16 11.22 -3.89
C ILE A 44 -25.08 12.14 -3.35
N LYS A 45 -25.44 13.20 -2.61
CA LYS A 45 -24.47 14.09 -1.96
C LYS A 45 -24.14 13.53 -0.57
N PRO A 46 -22.90 13.07 -0.30
CA PRO A 46 -22.58 12.54 1.01
C PRO A 46 -22.62 13.62 2.10
N HIS A 47 -23.01 13.20 3.30
CA HIS A 47 -22.81 13.96 4.53
C HIS A 47 -21.30 14.06 4.83
N GLY A 48 -20.92 15.09 5.60
CA GLY A 48 -19.51 15.38 5.89
C GLY A 48 -18.95 14.54 7.04
N ASP A 49 -18.57 15.23 8.10
CA ASP A 49 -17.99 14.63 9.31
C ASP A 49 -19.01 13.75 10.06
N ILE A 50 -18.79 12.43 10.03
CA ILE A 50 -19.65 11.42 10.67
C ILE A 50 -19.82 11.64 12.18
N THR A 51 -18.85 12.28 12.84
CA THR A 51 -18.90 12.55 14.28
C THR A 51 -20.01 13.55 14.64
N LYS A 52 -20.46 14.34 13.64
CA LYS A 52 -21.49 15.38 13.78
C LYS A 52 -22.83 14.98 13.17
N VAL A 53 -22.91 13.82 12.50
CA VAL A 53 -24.16 13.31 11.95
C VAL A 53 -24.99 12.73 13.08
N ASP A 54 -26.24 13.20 13.21
CA ASP A 54 -27.24 12.57 14.08
C ASP A 54 -27.72 11.27 13.43
N GLU A 55 -27.62 10.15 14.15
CA GLU A 55 -28.09 8.86 13.66
C GLU A 55 -29.57 8.89 13.22
N LYS A 56 -30.40 9.77 13.79
CA LYS A 56 -31.84 9.88 13.47
C LYS A 56 -32.13 10.39 12.07
N ILE A 57 -31.20 11.14 11.45
CA ILE A 57 -31.39 11.65 10.09
C ILE A 57 -31.01 10.62 9.02
N ILE A 58 -30.35 9.53 9.42
CA ILE A 58 -29.97 8.45 8.52
C ILE A 58 -31.23 7.62 8.22
N PRO A 59 -31.60 7.39 6.95
CA PRO A 59 -32.75 6.56 6.60
C PRO A 59 -32.60 5.11 7.07
N GLU A 60 -33.74 4.44 7.27
CA GLU A 60 -33.78 3.00 7.53
C GLU A 60 -33.12 2.22 6.39
N HIS A 61 -32.33 1.19 6.75
CA HIS A 61 -31.51 0.43 5.82
C HIS A 61 -31.29 -1.00 6.31
N ASP A 62 -31.08 -1.91 5.36
CA ASP A 62 -30.82 -3.32 5.63
C ASP A 62 -29.34 -3.60 5.91
N VAL A 63 -28.44 -2.84 5.28
CA VAL A 63 -27.00 -3.05 5.35
C VAL A 63 -26.26 -1.75 5.64
N MET A 64 -25.36 -1.77 6.61
CA MET A 64 -24.47 -0.65 6.89
C MET A 64 -23.04 -0.98 6.46
N CYS A 65 -22.45 -0.16 5.59
CA CYS A 65 -21.08 -0.33 5.12
C CYS A 65 -20.15 0.73 5.73
N ALA A 66 -18.93 0.33 6.10
CA ALA A 66 -17.92 1.28 6.60
C ALA A 66 -16.47 0.85 6.32
N GLY A 67 -15.77 1.59 5.47
CA GLY A 67 -14.32 1.47 5.24
C GLY A 67 -13.55 2.38 6.19
N PHE A 68 -13.64 2.12 7.50
CA PHE A 68 -13.23 3.10 8.50
C PHE A 68 -11.69 3.26 8.58
N PRO A 69 -11.18 4.48 8.84
CA PRO A 69 -9.74 4.69 8.96
C PRO A 69 -9.09 3.87 10.08
N CYS A 70 -7.95 3.24 9.80
CA CYS A 70 -7.11 2.58 10.80
C CYS A 70 -6.40 3.61 11.68
N GLN A 71 -7.07 4.14 12.71
CA GLN A 71 -6.42 5.04 13.68
C GLN A 71 -5.46 4.26 14.59
N PRO A 72 -4.27 4.79 14.93
CA PRO A 72 -3.31 4.12 15.79
C PRO A 72 -3.85 3.95 17.21
N PHE A 73 -4.29 2.73 17.54
CA PHE A 73 -4.73 2.33 18.88
C PHE A 73 -3.63 2.53 19.96
N SER A 74 -2.36 2.51 19.56
CA SER A 74 -1.20 2.61 20.47
C SER A 74 -0.98 3.99 21.12
N LEU A 75 -1.64 5.05 20.64
CA LEU A 75 -1.58 6.37 21.29
C LEU A 75 -2.52 6.49 22.50
N ALA A 76 -3.59 5.70 22.55
CA ALA A 76 -4.53 5.70 23.69
C ALA A 76 -4.02 4.86 24.88
N GLY A 77 -3.31 3.76 24.61
CA GLY A 77 -2.86 2.82 25.66
C GLY A 77 -1.71 3.31 26.55
N LYS A 78 -1.01 4.39 26.19
CA LYS A 78 0.07 4.98 27.02
C LYS A 78 -0.43 5.99 28.07
N LYS A 79 -1.73 6.31 28.11
CA LYS A 79 -2.33 7.14 29.16
C LYS A 79 -3.23 6.29 30.06
N LYS A 80 -2.64 5.33 30.77
CA LYS A 80 -3.24 4.81 32.01
C LYS A 80 -3.13 5.91 33.07
N GLY A 81 -4.15 6.78 33.17
CA GLY A 81 -4.24 7.73 34.29
C GLY A 81 -4.78 9.13 33.99
N ALA A 82 -5.13 9.46 32.74
CA ALA A 82 -5.85 10.69 32.43
C ALA A 82 -6.92 10.34 31.40
N GLU A 83 -8.16 10.70 31.72
CA GLU A 83 -9.38 10.62 30.91
C GLU A 83 -9.12 10.20 29.45
N CYS A 84 -9.64 9.02 29.09
CA CYS A 84 -9.74 8.61 27.70
C CYS A 84 -10.39 9.78 26.95
N PRO A 85 -9.75 10.37 25.92
CA PRO A 85 -10.29 11.58 25.32
C PRO A 85 -11.71 11.30 24.84
N GLU A 86 -12.67 12.17 25.21
CA GLU A 86 -14.08 12.13 24.78
C GLU A 86 -14.27 12.15 23.24
N SER A 87 -13.19 12.26 22.47
CA SER A 87 -13.18 11.97 21.03
C SER A 87 -13.06 10.46 20.79
N GLY A 88 -14.22 9.83 20.64
CA GLY A 88 -14.36 8.40 20.36
C GLY A 88 -13.65 7.96 19.09
N LYS A 89 -13.30 6.68 19.02
CA LYS A 89 -12.74 6.08 17.80
C LYS A 89 -13.77 6.21 16.68
N LEU A 90 -13.37 6.38 15.42
CA LEU A 90 -14.34 6.46 14.31
C LEU A 90 -15.27 5.23 14.21
N ILE A 91 -14.80 4.06 14.67
CA ILE A 91 -15.62 2.85 14.79
C ILE A 91 -16.76 2.99 15.82
N ASP A 92 -16.61 3.83 16.85
CA ASP A 92 -17.63 4.04 17.88
C ASP A 92 -18.85 4.76 17.29
N HIS A 93 -18.64 5.63 16.29
CA HIS A 93 -19.73 6.25 15.55
C HIS A 93 -20.46 5.24 14.65
N VAL A 94 -19.76 4.25 14.10
CA VAL A 94 -20.38 3.11 13.38
C VAL A 94 -21.24 2.29 14.36
N ILE A 95 -20.72 1.97 15.54
CA ILE A 95 -21.45 1.24 16.59
C ILE A 95 -22.67 2.02 17.07
N ARG A 96 -22.56 3.35 17.25
CA ARG A 96 -23.68 4.24 17.59
C ARG A 96 -24.81 4.14 16.57
N ILE A 97 -24.49 4.25 15.28
CA ILE A 97 -25.46 4.18 14.18
C ILE A 97 -26.07 2.77 14.09
N ALA A 98 -25.25 1.71 14.19
CA ALA A 98 -25.72 0.33 14.23
C ALA A 98 -26.70 0.09 15.39
N LYS A 99 -26.39 0.61 16.59
CA LYS A 99 -27.24 0.45 17.78
C LYS A 99 -28.62 1.08 17.59
N HIS A 100 -28.68 2.22 16.89
CA HIS A 100 -29.92 2.93 16.61
C HIS A 100 -30.76 2.20 15.55
N HIS A 101 -30.18 1.93 14.37
CA HIS A 101 -30.90 1.40 13.22
C HIS A 101 -31.06 -0.11 13.20
N LYS A 102 -30.20 -0.83 13.92
CA LYS A 102 -30.16 -2.30 13.98
C LYS A 102 -30.28 -2.95 12.59
N PRO A 103 -29.42 -2.55 11.61
CA PRO A 103 -29.47 -3.10 10.25
C PRO A 103 -29.31 -4.62 10.28
N ARG A 104 -29.79 -5.31 9.26
CA ARG A 104 -29.64 -6.77 9.20
C ARG A 104 -28.17 -7.18 9.14
N PHE A 105 -27.37 -6.46 8.36
CA PHE A 105 -25.95 -6.73 8.22
C PHE A 105 -25.09 -5.47 8.36
N ILE A 106 -23.86 -5.67 8.80
CA ILE A 106 -22.83 -4.65 8.90
C ILE A 106 -21.62 -5.16 8.12
N VAL A 107 -21.09 -4.38 7.18
CA VAL A 107 -19.93 -4.76 6.37
C VAL A 107 -18.83 -3.73 6.57
N LEU A 108 -17.72 -4.15 7.18
CA LEU A 108 -16.58 -3.30 7.46
C LEU A 108 -15.38 -3.73 6.61
N GLU A 109 -14.52 -2.78 6.26
CA GLU A 109 -13.23 -3.06 5.65
C GLU A 109 -12.11 -2.36 6.44
N ASN A 110 -10.96 -3.04 6.54
CA ASN A 110 -9.74 -2.44 7.07
C ASN A 110 -8.46 -3.12 6.57
N VAL A 111 -7.29 -2.61 6.96
CA VAL A 111 -6.03 -3.33 6.80
C VAL A 111 -5.95 -4.54 7.76
N PRO A 112 -5.30 -5.66 7.38
CA PRO A 112 -5.26 -6.87 8.21
C PRO A 112 -4.67 -6.66 9.61
N ASN A 113 -3.82 -5.64 9.78
CA ASN A 113 -3.22 -5.29 11.08
C ASN A 113 -4.26 -4.93 12.15
N VAL A 114 -5.49 -4.58 11.78
CA VAL A 114 -6.58 -4.33 12.74
C VAL A 114 -6.83 -5.52 13.67
N LEU A 115 -6.55 -6.75 13.20
CA LEU A 115 -6.72 -8.00 13.94
C LEU A 115 -5.62 -8.20 15.00
N THR A 116 -4.44 -7.61 14.80
CA THR A 116 -3.24 -7.89 15.61
C THR A 116 -2.71 -6.67 16.35
N ILE A 117 -3.20 -5.47 16.03
CA ILE A 117 -2.74 -4.23 16.65
C ILE A 117 -2.94 -4.29 18.17
N ALA A 118 -1.95 -3.81 18.92
CA ALA A 118 -1.93 -3.85 20.38
C ALA A 118 -2.24 -5.25 20.94
N GLN A 119 -1.57 -6.27 20.38
CA GLN A 119 -1.69 -7.67 20.80
C GLN A 119 -3.11 -8.23 20.67
N GLY A 120 -3.91 -7.73 19.72
CA GLY A 120 -5.27 -8.19 19.46
C GLY A 120 -6.37 -7.43 20.21
N SER A 121 -6.01 -6.62 21.22
CA SER A 121 -6.99 -5.93 22.07
C SER A 121 -7.98 -5.01 21.34
N PHE A 122 -7.62 -4.47 20.18
CA PHE A 122 -8.57 -3.69 19.37
C PHE A 122 -9.64 -4.57 18.71
N TRP A 123 -9.26 -5.75 18.23
CA TRP A 123 -10.20 -6.71 17.67
C TRP A 123 -11.16 -7.24 18.74
N ASP A 124 -10.64 -7.58 19.93
CA ASP A 124 -11.45 -7.98 21.08
C ASP A 124 -12.45 -6.89 21.46
N TYR A 125 -12.00 -5.62 21.47
CA TYR A 125 -12.87 -4.47 21.68
C TYR A 125 -13.99 -4.37 20.63
N MET A 126 -13.68 -4.58 19.35
CA MET A 126 -14.69 -4.58 18.29
C MET A 126 -15.71 -5.70 18.50
N GLN A 127 -15.26 -6.93 18.70
CA GLN A 127 -16.15 -8.08 18.95
C GLN A 127 -17.08 -7.81 20.14
N SER A 128 -16.53 -7.44 21.30
CA SER A 128 -17.34 -7.16 22.50
C SER A 128 -18.30 -5.98 22.33
N SER A 129 -17.94 -4.97 21.54
CA SER A 129 -18.80 -3.78 21.34
C SER A 129 -19.97 -4.07 20.41
N PHE A 130 -19.75 -4.84 19.35
CA PHE A 130 -20.82 -5.28 18.44
C PHE A 130 -21.70 -6.36 19.06
N GLU A 131 -21.14 -7.26 19.87
CA GLU A 131 -21.92 -8.26 20.62
C GLU A 131 -22.91 -7.61 21.59
N LYS A 132 -22.47 -6.56 22.30
CA LYS A 132 -23.35 -5.75 23.20
C LYS A 132 -24.54 -5.12 22.50
N ILE A 133 -24.47 -4.91 21.19
CA ILE A 133 -25.58 -4.36 20.39
C ILE A 133 -26.27 -5.43 19.52
N GLY A 134 -25.98 -6.71 19.78
CA GLY A 134 -26.71 -7.85 19.22
C GLY A 134 -26.10 -8.47 17.95
N TYR A 135 -24.81 -8.23 17.65
CA TYR A 135 -24.16 -8.73 16.44
C TYR A 135 -22.99 -9.67 16.72
N LYS A 136 -22.88 -10.73 15.93
CA LYS A 136 -21.69 -11.57 15.81
C LYS A 136 -20.82 -11.01 14.68
N LEU A 137 -19.52 -10.85 14.91
CA LEU A 137 -18.58 -10.46 13.87
C LEU A 137 -17.78 -11.66 13.35
N GLU A 138 -17.73 -11.79 12.04
CA GLU A 138 -16.89 -12.74 11.31
C GLU A 138 -16.00 -12.00 10.32
N TYR A 139 -14.84 -12.55 9.97
CA TYR A 139 -13.93 -11.88 9.04
C TYR A 139 -13.25 -12.84 8.06
N LYS A 140 -12.85 -12.31 6.91
CA LYS A 140 -11.88 -12.93 6.00
C LYS A 140 -10.86 -11.90 5.52
N VAL A 141 -9.62 -12.34 5.34
CA VAL A 141 -8.60 -11.55 4.65
C VAL A 141 -8.64 -11.91 3.17
N ILE A 142 -8.97 -10.93 2.33
CA ILE A 142 -9.14 -11.08 0.88
C ILE A 142 -8.24 -10.06 0.18
N SER A 143 -7.57 -10.49 -0.88
CA SER A 143 -6.85 -9.62 -1.82
C SER A 143 -7.55 -9.63 -3.17
N PRO A 144 -7.49 -8.53 -3.97
CA PRO A 144 -8.09 -8.52 -5.30
C PRO A 144 -7.60 -9.67 -6.21
N VAL A 145 -6.35 -10.11 -6.07
CA VAL A 145 -5.81 -11.30 -6.76
C VAL A 145 -6.56 -12.59 -6.45
N ASP A 146 -7.19 -12.71 -5.27
CA ASP A 146 -8.01 -13.86 -4.92
C ASP A 146 -9.34 -13.86 -5.69
N VAL A 147 -9.75 -12.71 -6.24
CA VAL A 147 -11.00 -12.53 -7.01
C VAL A 147 -10.75 -12.18 -8.48
N GLY A 148 -9.58 -12.55 -9.02
CA GLY A 148 -9.24 -12.43 -10.44
C GLY A 148 -8.67 -11.07 -10.87
N ILE A 149 -8.50 -10.10 -9.96
CA ILE A 149 -7.93 -8.77 -10.28
C ILE A 149 -6.42 -8.77 -9.99
N PRO A 150 -5.54 -8.30 -10.90
CA PRO A 150 -4.08 -8.42 -10.75
C PRO A 150 -3.49 -7.38 -9.79
N GLN A 151 -3.99 -7.33 -8.55
CA GLN A 151 -3.48 -6.45 -7.50
C GLN A 151 -3.20 -7.23 -6.22
N ASN A 152 -1.99 -7.08 -5.69
CA ASN A 152 -1.65 -7.55 -4.35
C ASN A 152 -1.98 -6.48 -3.32
N ARG A 153 -3.15 -6.60 -2.70
CA ARG A 153 -3.68 -5.70 -1.68
C ARG A 153 -4.55 -6.49 -0.70
N LYS A 154 -3.92 -7.07 0.31
CA LYS A 154 -4.67 -7.74 1.39
C LYS A 154 -5.45 -6.73 2.22
N ARG A 155 -6.73 -7.03 2.42
CA ARG A 155 -7.66 -6.31 3.30
C ARG A 155 -8.45 -7.31 4.10
N VAL A 156 -8.83 -6.92 5.31
CA VAL A 156 -9.78 -7.69 6.09
C VAL A 156 -11.17 -7.12 5.82
N PHE A 157 -12.08 -7.99 5.43
CA PHE A 157 -13.50 -7.72 5.36
C PHE A 157 -14.14 -8.37 6.57
N ILE A 158 -15.01 -7.63 7.26
CA ILE A 158 -15.71 -8.08 8.46
C ILE A 158 -17.21 -7.99 8.17
N VAL A 159 -17.93 -9.06 8.43
CA VAL A 159 -19.39 -9.09 8.36
C VAL A 159 -19.94 -9.25 9.77
N GLY A 160 -20.83 -8.35 10.15
CA GLY A 160 -21.64 -8.44 11.34
C GLY A 160 -23.06 -8.89 10.98
N SER A 161 -23.50 -10.02 11.51
CA SER A 161 -24.89 -10.52 11.44
C SER A 161 -25.52 -10.50 12.83
N LYS A 162 -26.86 -10.54 12.93
CA LYS A 162 -27.52 -10.59 14.23
C LYS A 162 -27.21 -11.93 14.92
N LEU A 163 -27.06 -11.92 16.24
CA LEU A 163 -26.71 -13.12 17.03
C LEU A 163 -27.71 -14.28 16.88
N ALA A 164 -28.97 -13.98 16.53
CA ALA A 164 -30.02 -14.96 16.32
C ALA A 164 -30.06 -15.53 14.89
N ASP A 165 -29.32 -14.93 13.95
CA ASP A 165 -29.26 -15.40 12.57
C ASP A 165 -28.23 -16.54 12.46
N GLU A 166 -28.36 -17.37 11.43
CA GLU A 166 -27.35 -18.38 11.10
C GLU A 166 -25.97 -17.72 10.78
N GLU A 167 -24.91 -18.53 10.72
CA GLU A 167 -23.55 -18.07 10.45
C GLU A 167 -23.33 -17.64 8.99
N PHE A 168 -22.81 -16.43 8.75
CA PHE A 168 -22.73 -15.88 7.39
C PHE A 168 -21.80 -16.73 6.50
N THR A 169 -22.34 -17.21 5.38
CA THR A 169 -21.54 -17.93 4.39
C THR A 169 -20.80 -16.96 3.48
N TRP A 170 -19.48 -16.95 3.59
CA TRP A 170 -18.61 -16.14 2.73
C TRP A 170 -18.63 -16.62 1.26
N PRO A 171 -18.49 -15.71 0.29
CA PRO A 171 -18.36 -16.07 -1.12
C PRO A 171 -17.22 -17.07 -1.36
N GLU A 172 -17.45 -18.01 -2.27
CA GLU A 172 -16.38 -18.78 -2.90
C GLU A 172 -15.81 -17.99 -4.09
N TYR A 173 -14.48 -17.93 -4.18
CA TYR A 173 -13.79 -17.15 -5.24
C TYR A 173 -12.58 -17.88 -5.83
N MET A 174 -12.38 -19.17 -5.49
CA MET A 174 -11.20 -19.93 -5.91
C MET A 174 -11.19 -20.33 -7.40
N GLN A 175 -12.29 -20.12 -8.13
CA GLN A 175 -12.45 -20.53 -9.54
C GLN A 175 -12.43 -19.35 -10.54
N LEU A 176 -12.12 -18.13 -10.10
CA LEU A 176 -12.10 -16.98 -11.02
C LEU A 176 -10.81 -16.99 -11.86
N ASP A 177 -10.96 -16.73 -13.17
CA ASP A 177 -9.83 -16.59 -14.07
C ASP A 177 -8.90 -15.49 -13.59
N LYS A 178 -7.62 -15.84 -13.42
CA LYS A 178 -6.60 -14.90 -12.96
C LYS A 178 -6.18 -14.03 -14.13
N GLN A 179 -6.49 -12.74 -14.04
CA GLN A 179 -5.94 -11.75 -14.94
C GLN A 179 -4.49 -11.42 -14.57
N SER A 180 -3.74 -10.99 -15.57
CA SER A 180 -2.43 -10.37 -15.44
C SER A 180 -2.57 -8.84 -15.50
N LEU A 181 -1.63 -8.11 -14.90
CA LEU A 181 -1.59 -6.65 -15.03
C LEU A 181 -1.59 -6.21 -16.50
N PHE A 182 -0.94 -6.98 -17.37
CA PHE A 182 -0.90 -6.67 -18.80
C PHE A 182 -2.29 -6.64 -19.45
N ASP A 183 -3.23 -7.43 -18.94
CA ASP A 183 -4.61 -7.51 -19.48
C ASP A 183 -5.43 -6.26 -19.16
N ILE A 184 -5.03 -5.51 -18.13
CA ILE A 184 -5.73 -4.27 -17.74
C ILE A 184 -5.06 -3.01 -18.29
N LEU A 185 -3.83 -3.12 -18.81
CA LEU A 185 -3.15 -1.99 -19.43
C LEU A 185 -3.92 -1.56 -20.68
N ASP A 186 -4.00 -0.26 -20.88
CA ASP A 186 -4.73 0.34 -22.00
C ASP A 186 -3.80 1.27 -22.77
N ASP A 187 -3.31 0.79 -23.91
CA ASP A 187 -2.38 1.54 -24.77
C ASP A 187 -3.02 2.81 -25.35
N LYS A 188 -4.36 2.94 -25.31
CA LYS A 188 -5.07 4.14 -25.78
C LYS A 188 -5.31 5.17 -24.68
N CYS A 189 -5.04 4.82 -23.42
CA CYS A 189 -5.30 5.71 -22.29
C CYS A 189 -4.17 6.74 -22.11
N GLU A 190 -4.55 8.02 -21.97
CA GLU A 190 -3.60 9.07 -21.67
C GLU A 190 -2.92 8.81 -20.32
N SER A 191 -1.59 8.86 -20.33
CA SER A 191 -0.77 8.50 -19.18
C SER A 191 0.44 9.42 -19.09
N LYS A 192 0.87 9.69 -17.86
CA LYS A 192 2.04 10.54 -17.63
C LYS A 192 3.30 9.81 -18.11
N THR A 193 4.11 10.47 -18.92
CA THR A 193 5.43 9.98 -19.32
C THR A 193 6.44 10.06 -18.16
N LEU A 194 7.47 9.22 -18.22
CA LEU A 194 8.56 9.28 -17.26
C LEU A 194 9.43 10.51 -17.48
N GLU A 195 9.90 11.10 -16.38
CA GLU A 195 10.88 12.19 -16.45
C GLU A 195 12.23 11.66 -17.00
N PRO A 196 12.92 12.39 -17.90
CA PRO A 196 14.15 11.91 -18.57
C PRO A 196 15.21 11.35 -17.63
N LYS A 197 15.44 12.01 -16.47
CA LYS A 197 16.39 11.55 -15.45
C LYS A 197 16.07 10.15 -14.91
N LYS A 198 14.80 9.76 -14.83
CA LYS A 198 14.40 8.40 -14.41
C LYS A 198 14.65 7.39 -15.53
N VAL A 199 14.39 7.77 -16.78
CA VAL A 199 14.66 6.93 -17.96
C VAL A 199 16.14 6.60 -18.04
N GLU A 200 16.99 7.64 -17.97
CA GLU A 200 18.45 7.52 -17.97
C GLU A 200 18.94 6.65 -16.81
N LEU A 201 18.39 6.84 -15.61
CA LEU A 201 18.77 6.05 -14.44
C LEU A 201 18.37 4.57 -14.57
N LEU A 202 17.18 4.26 -15.08
CA LEU A 202 16.77 2.86 -15.30
C LEU A 202 17.65 2.21 -16.38
N ALA A 203 17.95 2.92 -17.46
CA ALA A 203 18.89 2.45 -18.47
C ALA A 203 20.30 2.23 -17.89
N HIS A 204 20.74 3.14 -17.01
CA HIS A 204 22.02 3.01 -16.33
C HIS A 204 22.07 1.77 -15.43
N TRP A 205 21.06 1.54 -14.58
CA TRP A 205 20.96 0.30 -13.81
C TRP A 205 20.89 -0.95 -14.70
N GLN A 206 20.10 -0.91 -15.78
CA GLN A 206 20.00 -2.03 -16.71
C GLN A 206 21.34 -2.37 -17.35
N SER A 207 22.18 -1.37 -17.64
CA SER A 207 23.51 -1.56 -18.22
C SER A 207 24.44 -2.38 -17.31
N LEU A 208 24.30 -2.25 -15.98
CA LEU A 208 25.01 -3.08 -15.02
C LEU A 208 24.44 -4.50 -15.02
N LEU A 209 23.12 -4.63 -14.88
CA LEU A 209 22.45 -5.93 -14.81
C LEU A 209 22.69 -6.79 -16.05
N SER A 210 22.90 -6.17 -17.21
CA SER A 210 23.21 -6.87 -18.47
C SER A 210 24.65 -7.39 -18.54
N LYS A 211 25.55 -6.91 -17.67
CA LYS A 211 26.98 -7.25 -17.66
C LYS A 211 27.39 -8.15 -16.49
N ILE A 212 26.56 -8.28 -15.46
CA ILE A 212 26.85 -9.10 -14.28
C ILE A 212 25.87 -10.27 -14.18
N ASN A 213 26.35 -11.44 -13.80
CA ASN A 213 25.49 -12.59 -13.54
C ASN A 213 25.06 -12.62 -12.07
N LEU A 214 23.78 -12.35 -11.81
CA LEU A 214 23.22 -12.38 -10.45
C LEU A 214 22.61 -13.74 -10.07
N GLY A 215 22.50 -14.69 -11.00
CA GLY A 215 21.85 -15.98 -10.78
C GLY A 215 20.41 -15.84 -10.27
N LYS A 216 20.06 -16.53 -9.18
CA LYS A 216 18.77 -16.34 -8.51
C LYS A 216 18.82 -15.07 -7.65
N PHE A 217 18.17 -14.01 -8.11
CA PHE A 217 18.17 -12.71 -7.44
C PHE A 217 16.77 -12.40 -6.88
N SER A 218 16.65 -12.38 -5.55
CA SER A 218 15.36 -12.11 -4.90
C SER A 218 15.54 -11.67 -3.47
N SER A 219 14.68 -10.76 -3.01
CA SER A 219 14.53 -10.43 -1.58
C SER A 219 15.78 -9.81 -0.93
N VAL A 220 16.66 -9.24 -1.76
CA VAL A 220 17.81 -8.41 -1.39
C VAL A 220 17.92 -7.24 -2.37
N SER A 221 18.64 -6.20 -1.99
CA SER A 221 18.90 -5.04 -2.84
C SER A 221 20.35 -5.01 -3.31
N LEU A 222 20.58 -4.48 -4.51
CA LEU A 222 21.90 -3.92 -4.85
C LEU A 222 22.00 -2.53 -4.25
N VAL A 223 23.00 -2.32 -3.41
CA VAL A 223 23.24 -1.09 -2.67
C VAL A 223 24.53 -0.50 -3.24
N ALA A 224 24.41 0.35 -4.27
CA ALA A 224 25.56 0.86 -5.02
C ALA A 224 26.64 1.53 -4.16
N PRO A 225 26.31 2.27 -3.07
CA PRO A 225 27.32 2.84 -2.19
C PRO A 225 28.23 1.78 -1.54
N GLU A 226 27.83 0.51 -1.48
CA GLU A 226 28.64 -0.58 -0.93
C GLU A 226 29.63 -1.20 -1.92
N PHE A 227 29.56 -0.83 -3.20
CA PHE A 227 30.55 -1.27 -4.18
C PHE A 227 31.93 -0.73 -3.78
N GLY A 228 32.92 -1.60 -3.60
CA GLY A 228 34.27 -1.25 -3.12
C GLY A 228 34.39 -0.89 -1.64
N ALA A 229 33.30 -0.78 -0.89
CA ALA A 229 33.32 -0.44 0.54
C ALA A 229 33.81 -1.61 1.40
N THR A 230 34.65 -1.33 2.39
CA THR A 230 35.24 -2.38 3.25
C THR A 230 35.02 -2.17 4.74
N TYR A 231 34.42 -1.05 5.16
CA TYR A 231 34.14 -0.76 6.57
C TYR A 231 33.20 -1.82 7.20
N PRO A 232 33.34 -2.15 8.49
CA PRO A 232 32.52 -3.20 9.11
C PRO A 232 31.05 -2.78 9.28
N LEU A 233 30.14 -3.75 9.41
CA LEU A 233 28.71 -3.47 9.53
C LEU A 233 28.38 -2.65 10.79
N ASP A 234 29.10 -2.91 11.89
CA ASP A 234 29.06 -2.11 13.11
C ASP A 234 30.48 -1.60 13.39
N PHE A 235 30.61 -0.28 13.44
CA PHE A 235 31.86 0.42 13.72
C PHE A 235 31.68 1.45 14.84
N SER A 236 30.63 1.29 15.65
CA SER A 236 30.31 2.21 16.75
C SER A 236 31.40 2.26 17.83
N SER A 237 32.09 1.14 18.05
CA SER A 237 33.20 1.00 19.00
C SER A 237 34.58 1.28 18.41
N LEU A 238 34.71 1.48 17.10
CA LEU A 238 35.99 1.69 16.45
C LEU A 238 36.50 3.12 16.60
N SER A 239 37.80 3.28 16.75
CA SER A 239 38.46 4.58 16.74
C SER A 239 38.54 5.17 15.32
N LEU A 240 38.74 6.48 15.23
CA LEU A 240 38.99 7.15 13.95
C LEU A 240 40.21 6.58 13.23
N SER A 241 41.31 6.32 13.97
CA SER A 241 42.52 5.73 13.42
C SER A 241 42.26 4.35 12.82
N LYS A 242 41.46 3.51 13.48
CA LYS A 242 41.12 2.19 12.97
C LYS A 242 40.22 2.29 11.73
N MET A 243 39.30 3.26 11.70
CA MET A 243 38.42 3.46 10.55
C MET A 243 39.17 3.91 9.28
N ARG A 244 40.31 4.59 9.41
CA ARG A 244 41.15 5.01 8.28
C ARG A 244 41.75 3.85 7.48
N GLU A 245 41.78 2.64 8.04
CA GLU A 245 42.25 1.43 7.36
C GLU A 245 41.22 0.87 6.34
N TYR A 246 39.97 1.34 6.41
CA TYR A 246 38.89 0.87 5.54
C TYR A 246 38.61 1.85 4.38
N LYS A 247 37.77 1.39 3.45
CA LYS A 247 37.24 2.17 2.34
C LYS A 247 35.76 2.46 2.58
N GLY A 248 35.37 3.70 2.29
CA GLY A 248 34.00 4.18 2.37
C GLY A 248 33.18 3.85 1.13
N ALA A 249 32.16 4.68 0.85
CA ALA A 249 31.27 4.46 -0.28
C ALA A 249 32.03 4.47 -1.61
N TYR A 250 31.65 3.59 -2.54
CA TYR A 250 32.32 3.46 -3.85
C TYR A 250 33.84 3.22 -3.75
N GLY A 251 34.31 2.57 -2.68
CA GLY A 251 35.73 2.30 -2.46
C GLY A 251 36.58 3.54 -2.13
N THR A 252 35.95 4.68 -1.80
CA THR A 252 36.66 5.92 -1.46
C THR A 252 37.60 5.71 -0.27
N SER A 253 38.85 6.16 -0.37
CA SER A 253 39.80 6.05 0.74
C SER A 253 39.31 6.82 1.97
N LEU A 254 39.52 6.27 3.16
CA LEU A 254 39.30 6.96 4.43
C LEU A 254 40.63 7.36 5.10
N SER A 255 41.77 7.03 4.50
CA SER A 255 43.09 7.14 5.13
C SER A 255 43.48 8.56 5.55
N ASP A 256 43.03 9.56 4.79
CA ASP A 256 43.34 10.98 4.95
C ASP A 256 42.31 11.76 5.80
N CYS A 257 41.21 11.14 6.21
CA CYS A 257 40.16 11.81 7.00
C CYS A 257 40.68 12.25 8.37
N LYS A 258 40.73 13.56 8.64
CA LYS A 258 41.24 14.13 9.90
C LYS A 258 40.22 14.09 11.02
N THR A 259 38.94 14.15 10.67
CA THR A 259 37.82 14.21 11.61
C THR A 259 36.80 13.10 11.34
N TRP A 260 35.95 12.79 12.35
CA TRP A 260 34.81 11.90 12.15
C TRP A 260 33.80 12.46 11.15
N THR A 261 33.64 13.78 11.10
CA THR A 261 32.73 14.44 10.16
C THR A 261 33.13 14.14 8.72
N GLU A 262 34.40 14.40 8.35
CA GLU A 262 34.94 14.09 7.02
C GLU A 262 34.79 12.59 6.68
N LEU A 263 35.03 11.71 7.66
CA LEU A 263 34.92 10.27 7.46
C LEU A 263 33.47 9.86 7.19
N LEU A 264 32.52 10.34 8.00
CA LEU A 264 31.10 10.00 7.87
C LEU A 264 30.49 10.53 6.57
N GLU A 265 30.99 11.66 6.05
CA GLU A 265 30.60 12.18 4.73
C GLU A 265 30.97 11.23 3.58
N ARG A 266 32.08 10.50 3.71
CA ARG A 266 32.51 9.46 2.75
C ARG A 266 31.82 8.11 2.97
N LEU A 267 30.99 7.97 4.01
CA LEU A 267 30.16 6.78 4.22
C LEU A 267 28.73 7.00 3.71
N PRO A 268 28.02 5.90 3.39
CA PRO A 268 26.60 5.98 3.02
C PRO A 268 25.75 6.60 4.14
N SER A 269 24.74 7.38 3.77
CA SER A 269 23.91 8.15 4.71
C SER A 269 23.22 7.29 5.78
N TYR A 270 22.85 6.05 5.45
CA TYR A 270 22.22 5.12 6.40
C TYR A 270 23.17 4.61 7.50
N CYS A 271 24.48 4.85 7.40
CA CYS A 271 25.46 4.48 8.43
C CYS A 271 25.74 5.61 9.42
N ARG A 272 25.49 6.86 9.04
CA ARG A 272 26.06 8.05 9.70
C ARG A 272 25.53 8.27 11.12
N LYS A 273 24.26 7.95 11.38
CA LYS A 273 23.60 8.24 12.65
C LYS A 273 24.11 7.38 13.81
N ASN A 274 24.25 6.07 13.59
CA ASN A 274 24.55 5.11 14.64
C ASN A 274 25.95 4.48 14.49
N LYS A 275 26.75 4.94 13.52
CA LYS A 275 28.02 4.31 13.14
C LYS A 275 27.86 2.80 12.88
N LYS A 276 26.75 2.46 12.25
CA LYS A 276 26.32 1.09 11.96
C LYS A 276 25.47 1.10 10.71
N VAL A 277 25.65 0.11 9.84
CA VAL A 277 24.70 -0.20 8.76
C VAL A 277 23.31 -0.44 9.37
N ALA A 278 22.29 0.16 8.78
CA ALA A 278 20.92 -0.04 9.25
C ALA A 278 20.54 -1.52 9.16
N ASN A 279 19.97 -2.08 10.24
CA ASN A 279 19.69 -3.52 10.37
C ASN A 279 18.93 -4.12 9.17
N TRP A 280 18.01 -3.35 8.58
CA TRP A 280 17.21 -3.79 7.42
C TRP A 280 18.02 -3.93 6.11
N LEU A 281 19.22 -3.35 6.04
CA LEU A 281 20.11 -3.39 4.87
C LEU A 281 21.25 -4.41 4.99
N GLU A 282 21.54 -4.96 6.18
CA GLU A 282 22.74 -5.79 6.41
C GLU A 282 22.93 -6.89 5.36
N LYS A 283 21.88 -7.68 5.07
CA LYS A 283 21.91 -8.73 4.04
C LYS A 283 22.20 -8.18 2.64
N SER A 284 21.61 -7.03 2.31
CA SER A 284 21.78 -6.38 0.99
C SER A 284 23.18 -5.77 0.83
N VAL A 285 23.74 -5.23 1.91
CA VAL A 285 25.13 -4.73 1.94
C VAL A 285 26.11 -5.86 1.70
N MET A 286 26.00 -6.96 2.45
CA MET A 286 26.86 -8.12 2.28
C MET A 286 26.77 -8.70 0.87
N TYR A 287 25.54 -8.82 0.35
CA TYR A 287 25.31 -9.28 -1.02
C TYR A 287 25.97 -8.36 -2.06
N SER A 288 25.79 -7.04 -1.94
CA SER A 288 26.36 -6.06 -2.86
C SER A 288 27.89 -6.08 -2.88
N ARG A 289 28.52 -6.23 -1.71
CA ARG A 289 29.98 -6.37 -1.60
C ARG A 289 30.49 -7.67 -2.23
N SER A 290 29.76 -8.78 -2.06
CA SER A 290 30.08 -10.05 -2.70
C SER A 290 30.00 -9.96 -4.23
N ILE A 291 28.93 -9.34 -4.76
CA ILE A 291 28.78 -9.08 -6.20
C ILE A 291 29.92 -8.20 -6.72
N TYR A 292 30.32 -7.18 -5.96
CA TYR A 292 31.45 -6.32 -6.30
C TYR A 292 32.76 -7.10 -6.40
N SER A 293 33.09 -7.97 -5.44
CA SER A 293 34.34 -8.73 -5.43
C SER A 293 34.55 -9.57 -6.70
N SER A 294 33.47 -10.09 -7.28
CA SER A 294 33.52 -10.88 -8.51
C SER A 294 33.45 -10.06 -9.81
N ASN A 295 33.13 -8.77 -9.74
CA ASN A 295 32.82 -7.93 -10.92
C ASN A 295 33.40 -6.51 -10.82
N SER A 296 34.49 -6.31 -10.05
CA SER A 296 35.01 -4.99 -9.68
C SER A 296 35.26 -4.07 -10.87
N ALA A 297 35.96 -4.54 -11.91
CA ALA A 297 36.25 -3.74 -13.09
C ALA A 297 35.00 -3.19 -13.80
N ILE A 298 33.95 -4.01 -13.92
CA ILE A 298 32.67 -3.64 -14.55
C ILE A 298 31.92 -2.62 -13.67
N ILE A 299 31.88 -2.89 -12.36
CA ILE A 299 31.14 -2.06 -11.41
C ILE A 299 31.83 -0.72 -11.14
N ASP A 300 33.16 -0.70 -11.11
CA ASP A 300 33.95 0.54 -11.00
C ASP A 300 33.69 1.46 -12.18
N ASP A 301 33.67 0.91 -13.39
CA ASP A 301 33.35 1.69 -14.59
C ASP A 301 31.91 2.22 -14.55
N TRP A 302 30.94 1.36 -14.21
CA TRP A 302 29.54 1.76 -14.04
C TRP A 302 29.35 2.84 -12.97
N SER A 303 30.06 2.74 -11.84
CA SER A 303 29.92 3.65 -10.68
C SER A 303 30.43 5.07 -10.94
N LYS A 304 31.11 5.31 -12.08
CA LYS A 304 31.57 6.66 -12.46
C LYS A 304 30.42 7.59 -12.83
N SER A 305 29.38 7.06 -13.48
CA SER A 305 28.30 7.87 -14.06
C SER A 305 27.00 7.86 -13.26
N ILE A 306 26.88 7.03 -12.21
CA ILE A 306 25.68 7.04 -11.36
C ILE A 306 25.56 8.36 -10.59
N ASN A 307 24.34 8.89 -10.49
CA ASN A 307 24.05 10.05 -9.64
C ASN A 307 24.22 9.68 -8.15
N LYS A 308 25.23 10.28 -7.50
CA LYS A 308 25.56 10.05 -6.08
C LYS A 308 24.86 10.99 -5.11
N GLU A 309 24.20 12.05 -5.61
CA GLU A 309 23.47 13.03 -4.79
C GLU A 309 22.12 12.47 -4.29
N ASN A 310 21.47 11.65 -5.10
CA ASN A 310 20.20 11.03 -4.72
C ASN A 310 20.43 9.66 -4.07
N ASN A 311 20.37 9.62 -2.73
CA ASN A 311 20.57 8.38 -1.96
C ASN A 311 19.62 7.24 -2.38
N SER A 312 18.37 7.55 -2.72
CA SER A 312 17.37 6.53 -3.08
C SER A 312 17.60 5.93 -4.46
N TRP A 313 18.20 6.67 -5.38
CA TRP A 313 18.45 6.20 -6.75
C TRP A 313 19.63 5.23 -6.84
N GLN A 314 20.40 5.13 -5.75
CA GLN A 314 21.57 4.27 -5.62
C GLN A 314 21.24 2.90 -5.00
N ILE A 315 19.96 2.62 -4.72
CA ILE A 315 19.52 1.35 -4.13
C ILE A 315 18.48 0.71 -5.06
N LEU A 316 18.79 -0.46 -5.59
CA LEU A 316 17.90 -1.25 -6.44
C LEU A 316 17.36 -2.46 -5.66
N GLU A 317 16.11 -2.38 -5.22
CA GLU A 317 15.42 -3.44 -4.48
C GLU A 317 14.71 -4.41 -5.43
N TRP A 318 15.16 -5.67 -5.48
CA TRP A 318 14.62 -6.66 -6.41
C TRP A 318 13.56 -7.56 -5.78
N ARG A 319 12.31 -7.36 -6.22
CA ARG A 319 11.15 -8.21 -5.95
C ARG A 319 10.48 -8.70 -7.24
N GLY A 320 11.21 -8.63 -8.36
CA GLY A 320 10.79 -9.12 -9.66
C GLY A 320 10.87 -10.64 -9.79
N LYS A 321 10.87 -11.12 -11.03
CA LYS A 321 11.20 -12.50 -11.36
C LYS A 321 12.65 -12.78 -10.98
N HIS A 322 12.92 -13.98 -10.46
CA HIS A 322 14.21 -14.28 -9.83
C HIS A 322 15.36 -14.46 -10.82
N TYR A 323 15.06 -14.87 -12.04
CA TYR A 323 16.03 -15.23 -13.09
C TYR A 323 15.93 -14.35 -14.33
N GLU A 324 15.02 -13.38 -14.34
CA GLU A 324 14.88 -12.40 -15.41
C GLU A 324 15.31 -11.08 -14.80
N HIS A 325 16.42 -10.49 -15.26
CA HIS A 325 17.00 -9.27 -14.70
C HIS A 325 16.87 -8.08 -15.65
N ASN A 326 16.07 -8.20 -16.71
CA ASN A 326 15.67 -7.06 -17.52
C ASN A 326 14.59 -6.25 -16.79
N ILE A 327 14.95 -5.05 -16.32
CA ILE A 327 14.06 -4.08 -15.65
C ILE A 327 12.83 -3.77 -16.50
N TYR A 328 12.98 -3.74 -17.84
CA TYR A 328 11.90 -3.40 -18.75
C TYR A 328 10.83 -4.50 -18.87
N ASN A 329 11.13 -5.71 -18.39
CA ASN A 329 10.17 -6.82 -18.26
C ASN A 329 9.42 -6.81 -16.92
N HIS A 330 9.48 -5.71 -16.16
CA HIS A 330 8.96 -5.61 -14.80
C HIS A 330 8.21 -4.30 -14.55
N ILE A 331 7.49 -4.23 -13.42
CA ILE A 331 6.94 -2.96 -12.91
C ILE A 331 7.99 -2.30 -12.02
N VAL A 332 8.07 -0.97 -12.08
CA VAL A 332 9.01 -0.18 -11.27
C VAL A 332 8.28 0.78 -10.35
N GLN A 333 8.80 0.99 -9.15
CA GLN A 333 8.36 2.05 -8.23
C GLN A 333 9.55 2.79 -7.64
N PHE A 334 9.54 4.12 -7.72
CA PHE A 334 10.53 4.94 -7.04
C PHE A 334 10.06 5.25 -5.61
N ARG A 335 10.89 4.92 -4.62
CA ARG A 335 10.58 5.12 -3.20
C ARG A 335 11.71 5.89 -2.53
N ALA A 336 11.43 6.52 -1.40
CA ALA A 336 12.47 7.17 -0.60
C ALA A 336 13.58 6.21 -0.16
N SER A 337 13.28 4.91 -0.06
CA SER A 337 14.21 3.85 0.32
C SER A 337 14.98 3.21 -0.85
N GLY A 338 14.62 3.49 -2.10
CA GLY A 338 15.16 2.76 -3.24
C GLY A 338 14.25 2.73 -4.48
N ILE A 339 14.80 2.25 -5.58
CA ILE A 339 14.06 1.86 -6.78
C ILE A 339 13.64 0.40 -6.59
N ARG A 340 12.33 0.15 -6.57
CA ARG A 340 11.77 -1.19 -6.38
C ARG A 340 11.35 -1.79 -7.71
N ILE A 341 11.91 -2.95 -8.04
CA ILE A 341 11.52 -3.77 -9.18
C ILE A 341 10.54 -4.84 -8.70
N LEU A 342 9.38 -4.95 -9.35
CA LEU A 342 8.27 -5.83 -8.96
C LEU A 342 7.92 -6.77 -10.10
N LYS A 343 7.32 -7.93 -9.76
CA LYS A 343 6.80 -8.87 -10.75
C LYS A 343 5.86 -8.16 -11.74
N PRO A 344 5.94 -8.47 -13.04
CA PRO A 344 5.16 -7.77 -14.04
C PRO A 344 3.66 -8.08 -14.02
N GLU A 345 3.27 -9.26 -13.53
CA GLU A 345 1.89 -9.75 -13.64
C GLU A 345 0.94 -9.17 -12.60
N ILE A 346 1.45 -8.56 -11.52
CA ILE A 346 0.64 -8.14 -10.38
C ILE A 346 1.04 -6.74 -9.94
N ALA A 347 0.07 -5.82 -9.98
CA ALA A 347 0.24 -4.49 -9.45
C ALA A 347 0.43 -4.52 -7.92
N PRO A 348 1.32 -3.68 -7.37
CA PRO A 348 1.39 -3.46 -5.93
C PRO A 348 0.13 -2.72 -5.44
N SER A 349 -0.05 -2.66 -4.12
CA SER A 349 -1.08 -1.80 -3.55
C SER A 349 -0.88 -0.35 -4.02
N LEU A 350 -1.94 0.26 -4.55
CA LEU A 350 -1.97 1.68 -4.87
C LEU A 350 -1.90 2.47 -3.56
N ILE A 351 -0.75 3.02 -3.23
CA ILE A 351 -0.59 4.00 -2.16
C ILE A 351 0.40 5.00 -2.71
N SER A 352 -0.07 6.19 -3.07
CA SER A 352 0.83 7.25 -3.52
C SER A 352 0.40 8.58 -2.91
N MET A 353 1.03 8.91 -1.78
CA MET A 353 1.00 10.28 -1.26
C MET A 353 1.87 11.21 -2.14
N THR A 354 2.72 10.62 -3.00
CA THR A 354 3.62 11.32 -3.91
C THR A 354 3.68 10.64 -5.28
N PRO A 355 3.85 11.40 -6.39
CA PRO A 355 3.89 10.83 -7.74
C PRO A 355 5.04 9.84 -7.96
N THR A 356 6.07 9.86 -7.12
CA THR A 356 7.21 8.94 -7.24
C THR A 356 6.85 7.48 -6.97
N GLN A 357 5.85 7.23 -6.13
CA GLN A 357 5.46 5.87 -5.73
C GLN A 357 4.45 5.22 -6.67
N ILE A 358 3.93 5.98 -7.65
CA ILE A 358 3.02 5.45 -8.67
C ILE A 358 3.78 4.40 -9.50
N PRO A 359 3.19 3.21 -9.72
CA PRO A 359 3.84 2.19 -10.53
C PRO A 359 4.12 2.67 -11.95
N ILE A 360 5.25 2.23 -12.48
CA ILE A 360 5.78 2.56 -13.79
C ILE A 360 5.81 1.30 -14.63
N ILE A 361 5.49 1.46 -15.92
CA ILE A 361 5.69 0.46 -16.98
C ILE A 361 6.91 0.93 -17.79
N PRO A 362 8.15 0.48 -17.48
CA PRO A 362 9.35 1.03 -18.08
C PRO A 362 9.45 0.78 -19.58
N SER A 363 8.94 -0.36 -20.05
CA SER A 363 8.89 -0.71 -21.49
C SER A 363 8.07 0.27 -22.31
N GLN A 364 7.10 0.95 -21.70
CA GLN A 364 6.26 1.97 -22.33
C GLN A 364 6.64 3.40 -21.90
N ASN A 365 7.71 3.56 -21.13
CA ASN A 365 8.21 4.85 -20.63
C ASN A 365 7.15 5.74 -19.95
N ARG A 366 6.21 5.12 -19.22
CA ARG A 366 5.09 5.82 -18.58
C ARG A 366 4.70 5.28 -17.21
N TYR A 367 3.92 6.09 -16.50
CA TYR A 367 3.20 5.69 -15.31
C TYR A 367 1.93 4.90 -15.67
N ILE A 368 1.48 4.03 -14.76
CA ILE A 368 0.10 3.52 -14.83
C ILE A 368 -0.86 4.72 -14.74
N SER A 369 -1.86 4.76 -15.61
CA SER A 369 -2.88 5.81 -15.67
C SER A 369 -3.89 5.69 -14.52
N ALA A 370 -4.65 6.77 -14.29
CA ALA A 370 -5.74 6.75 -13.31
C ALA A 370 -6.83 5.73 -13.67
N HIS A 371 -7.12 5.55 -14.96
CA HIS A 371 -8.14 4.61 -15.44
C HIS A 371 -7.71 3.15 -15.25
N GLU A 372 -6.48 2.79 -15.59
CA GLU A 372 -5.92 1.45 -15.31
C GLU A 372 -5.87 1.16 -13.80
N ALA A 373 -5.53 2.17 -12.99
CA ALA A 373 -5.61 2.06 -11.54
C ALA A 373 -7.06 1.86 -11.03
N ALA A 374 -8.06 2.45 -11.70
CA ALA A 374 -9.46 2.23 -11.40
C ALA A 374 -9.91 0.81 -11.76
N LYS A 375 -9.40 0.22 -12.86
CA LYS A 375 -9.61 -1.21 -13.18
C LYS A 375 -9.16 -2.12 -12.03
N LEU A 376 -8.01 -1.82 -11.42
CA LEU A 376 -7.51 -2.57 -10.24
C LEU A 376 -8.39 -2.46 -8.99
N GLN A 377 -9.29 -1.46 -8.91
CA GLN A 377 -10.28 -1.33 -7.82
C GLN A 377 -11.69 -1.74 -8.25
N ASN A 378 -11.87 -2.19 -9.49
CA ASN A 378 -13.17 -2.41 -10.12
C ASN A 378 -14.06 -1.14 -10.13
N LEU A 379 -13.45 0.01 -10.39
CA LEU A 379 -14.09 1.34 -10.41
C LEU A 379 -13.88 2.07 -11.76
N HIS A 380 -13.50 1.34 -12.82
CA HIS A 380 -13.20 1.92 -14.12
C HIS A 380 -14.43 2.44 -14.88
N GLU A 381 -15.62 1.96 -14.52
CA GLU A 381 -16.91 2.44 -15.05
C GLU A 381 -17.37 3.77 -14.44
N LEU A 382 -16.64 4.30 -13.45
CA LEU A 382 -16.93 5.65 -12.93
C LEU A 382 -16.67 6.69 -14.00
N LYS A 383 -17.70 7.51 -14.28
CA LYS A 383 -17.61 8.61 -15.25
C LYS A 383 -16.58 9.67 -14.86
N ASN A 384 -16.37 9.88 -13.57
CA ASN A 384 -15.47 10.90 -13.05
C ASN A 384 -14.50 10.28 -12.04
N LEU A 385 -13.21 10.53 -12.25
CA LEU A 385 -12.15 10.30 -11.27
C LEU A 385 -11.61 11.65 -10.76
N PRO A 386 -10.87 11.68 -9.63
CA PRO A 386 -10.22 12.90 -9.19
C PRO A 386 -9.29 13.46 -10.25
N GLU A 387 -9.25 14.79 -10.34
CA GLU A 387 -8.37 15.50 -11.27
C GLU A 387 -6.91 15.37 -10.85
N GLY A 388 -6.06 14.97 -11.80
CA GLY A 388 -4.63 14.79 -11.58
C GLY A 388 -4.25 13.41 -11.04
N LEU A 389 -3.18 12.86 -11.60
CA LEU A 389 -2.75 11.48 -11.36
C LEU A 389 -2.52 11.16 -9.86
N VAL A 390 -1.93 12.09 -9.10
CA VAL A 390 -1.60 11.85 -7.69
C VAL A 390 -2.88 11.75 -6.85
N GLN A 391 -3.83 12.64 -7.10
CA GLN A 391 -5.12 12.69 -6.42
C GLN A 391 -5.94 11.44 -6.75
N SER A 392 -5.98 11.02 -8.02
CA SER A 392 -6.68 9.80 -8.42
C SER A 392 -6.08 8.57 -7.73
N PHE A 393 -4.75 8.42 -7.72
CA PHE A 393 -4.10 7.28 -7.06
C PHE A 393 -4.23 7.30 -5.54
N LYS A 394 -4.25 8.49 -4.90
CA LYS A 394 -4.55 8.62 -3.47
C LYS A 394 -5.95 8.11 -3.17
N ALA A 395 -6.95 8.55 -3.94
CA ALA A 395 -8.34 8.16 -3.74
C ALA A 395 -8.57 6.67 -4.06
N LEU A 396 -8.07 6.16 -5.18
CA LEU A 396 -8.13 4.74 -5.56
C LEU A 396 -7.33 3.86 -4.60
N GLY A 397 -6.24 4.39 -4.04
CA GLY A 397 -5.46 3.71 -3.02
C GLY A 397 -6.16 3.58 -1.67
N ASN A 398 -7.08 4.48 -1.37
CA ASN A 398 -7.93 4.41 -0.17
C ASN A 398 -9.28 3.75 -0.43
N ALA A 399 -9.68 3.58 -1.69
CA ALA A 399 -10.91 2.91 -2.05
C ALA A 399 -10.94 1.45 -1.58
N VAL A 400 -12.13 1.00 -1.25
CA VAL A 400 -12.48 -0.41 -1.07
C VAL A 400 -12.63 -1.03 -2.46
N ASN A 401 -12.10 -2.25 -2.65
CA ASN A 401 -12.20 -2.93 -3.93
C ASN A 401 -13.66 -3.35 -4.20
N ALA A 402 -14.27 -2.77 -5.24
CA ALA A 402 -15.70 -2.95 -5.48
C ALA A 402 -16.07 -4.38 -5.91
N LYS A 403 -15.15 -5.15 -6.53
CA LYS A 403 -15.44 -6.53 -6.91
C LYS A 403 -15.54 -7.46 -5.70
N VAL A 404 -14.66 -7.28 -4.71
CA VAL A 404 -14.77 -8.03 -3.46
C VAL A 404 -16.08 -7.69 -2.74
N VAL A 405 -16.45 -6.40 -2.73
CA VAL A 405 -17.74 -5.97 -2.17
C VAL A 405 -18.92 -6.61 -2.89
N GLU A 406 -18.91 -6.63 -4.24
CA GLU A 406 -19.97 -7.24 -5.06
C GLU A 406 -20.19 -8.72 -4.71
N LEU A 407 -19.11 -9.49 -4.52
CA LEU A 407 -19.19 -10.89 -4.12
C LEU A 407 -19.81 -11.06 -2.72
N ILE A 408 -19.43 -10.20 -1.77
CA ILE A 408 -20.01 -10.20 -0.41
C ILE A 408 -21.49 -9.83 -0.48
N ALA A 409 -21.84 -8.74 -1.18
CA ALA A 409 -23.20 -8.25 -1.32
C ALA A 409 -24.14 -9.26 -2.02
N THR A 410 -23.64 -9.96 -3.03
CA THR A 410 -24.39 -11.04 -3.70
C THR A 410 -24.75 -12.16 -2.71
N ASN A 411 -23.82 -12.54 -1.83
CA ASN A 411 -24.08 -13.57 -0.80
C ASN A 411 -25.05 -13.08 0.28
N LEU A 412 -24.95 -11.82 0.72
CA LEU A 412 -25.90 -11.23 1.67
C LEU A 412 -27.35 -11.25 1.13
N LYS A 413 -27.53 -11.20 -0.19
CA LYS A 413 -28.84 -11.27 -0.83
C LYS A 413 -29.44 -12.69 -0.80
N LEU A 414 -28.61 -13.73 -0.93
CA LEU A 414 -29.04 -15.14 -0.86
C LEU A 414 -29.52 -15.51 0.55
N TRP A 415 -28.95 -14.88 1.57
CA TRP A 415 -29.42 -14.99 2.95
C TRP A 415 -30.85 -14.46 3.15
N LYS A 416 -31.40 -13.68 2.22
CA LYS A 416 -32.79 -13.23 2.27
C LYS A 416 -33.80 -14.35 2.00
N THR A 417 -33.37 -15.43 1.36
CA THR A 417 -34.23 -16.53 0.90
C THR A 417 -34.13 -17.81 1.72
N ALA A 418 -33.35 -17.81 2.80
CA ALA A 418 -33.25 -18.91 3.76
C ALA A 418 -34.15 -18.66 4.97
#